data_AF-A0A328YIL9-F1
#
_entry.id   AF-A0A328YIL9-F1
#
_cell.length_a   1.000
_cell.length_b   1.000
_cell.length_c   1.000
_cell.angle_alpha   90.00
_cell.angle_beta   90.00
_cell.angle_gamma   90.00
#
_symmetry.space_group_name_H-M   'P 1'
#
loop_
_entity.id
_entity.type
_entity.pdbx_description
1 polymer ?
#
loop_
_entity_poly.entity_id
_entity_poly.type
_entity_poly.pdbx_seq_one_letter_code
_entity_poly.pdbx_strand_id
1 'polypeptide(L)'
;MNHLKTILEYYLLGVVGALIVMGFIHIYGLLFDTFYAYPALELLIKTPLTAGLPFGTLLWIGNTITKLPKTQNIYVKVLLKALTYYGIGFIVGLLLLIFIELYIFVFNEPYYYATVANIIAFALLLALPFSVLVRVAKKLIDENTIKSIER
;
A
#
# COMPACT_ATOMS: atom_id res chain seq x y z
N MET A 1 13.77 -19.59 -14.40
CA MET A 1 13.21 -18.92 -13.20
C MET A 1 12.36 -19.96 -12.49
N ASN A 2 12.61 -20.27 -11.22
CA ASN A 2 11.86 -21.33 -10.54
C ASN A 2 10.44 -20.80 -10.22
N HIS A 3 9.43 -21.25 -10.96
CA HIS A 3 8.06 -20.71 -10.88
C HIS A 3 7.51 -20.77 -9.45
N LEU A 4 7.84 -21.82 -8.71
CA LEU A 4 7.46 -21.97 -7.30
C LEU A 4 8.03 -20.86 -6.42
N LYS A 5 9.29 -20.47 -6.63
CA LYS A 5 9.94 -19.38 -5.89
C LYS A 5 9.22 -18.05 -6.12
N THR A 6 8.87 -17.77 -7.37
CA THR A 6 8.15 -16.55 -7.74
C THR A 6 6.76 -16.50 -7.10
N ILE A 7 6.02 -17.61 -7.15
CA ILE A 7 4.69 -17.71 -6.53
C ILE A 7 4.78 -17.48 -5.02
N LEU A 8 5.73 -18.13 -4.34
CA LEU A 8 5.93 -17.96 -2.90
C LEU A 8 6.33 -16.53 -2.52
N GLU A 9 7.20 -15.90 -3.29
CA GLU A 9 7.62 -14.52 -3.06
C GLU A 9 6.44 -13.54 -3.12
N TYR A 10 5.63 -13.61 -4.18
CA TYR A 10 4.45 -12.74 -4.31
C TYR A 10 3.36 -13.06 -3.30
N TYR A 11 3.14 -14.34 -3.00
CA TYR A 11 2.21 -14.73 -1.95
C TYR A 11 2.62 -14.14 -0.60
N LEU A 12 3.89 -14.29 -0.18
CA LEU A 12 4.37 -13.74 1.09
C LEU A 12 4.26 -12.21 1.13
N LEU A 13 4.61 -11.52 0.03
CA LEU A 13 4.40 -10.08 -0.09
C LEU A 13 2.91 -9.71 0.02
N GLY A 14 2.03 -10.52 -0.55
CA GLY A 14 0.59 -10.38 -0.42
C GLY A 14 0.11 -10.56 1.02
N VAL A 15 0.62 -11.57 1.74
CA VAL A 15 0.32 -11.80 3.17
C VAL A 15 0.75 -10.62 4.02
N VAL A 16 1.95 -10.07 3.78
CA VAL A 16 2.43 -8.86 4.44
C VAL A 16 1.52 -7.67 4.13
N GLY A 17 1.14 -7.48 2.87
CA GLY A 17 0.20 -6.44 2.48
C GLY A 17 -1.16 -6.57 3.18
N ALA A 18 -1.70 -7.79 3.27
CA ALA A 18 -2.94 -8.08 3.96
C ALA A 18 -2.83 -7.87 5.48
N LEU A 19 -1.69 -8.20 6.10
CA LEU A 19 -1.41 -7.92 7.52
C LEU A 19 -1.43 -6.42 7.80
N ILE A 20 -0.83 -5.61 6.92
CA ILE A 20 -0.82 -4.15 7.05
C ILE A 20 -2.26 -3.61 6.99
N VAL A 21 -3.05 -4.05 6.01
CA VAL A 21 -4.46 -3.65 5.89
C VAL A 21 -5.27 -4.08 7.11
N MET A 22 -5.06 -5.30 7.60
CA MET A 22 -5.68 -5.81 8.83
C MET A 22 -5.30 -4.98 10.06
N GLY A 23 -4.04 -4.57 10.18
CA GLY A 23 -3.58 -3.69 11.25
C GLY A 23 -4.35 -2.37 11.26
N PHE A 24 -4.61 -1.78 10.08
CA PHE A 24 -5.44 -0.59 9.98
C PHE A 24 -6.90 -0.81 10.36
N ILE A 25 -7.48 -1.94 9.99
CA ILE A 25 -8.86 -2.30 10.41
C ILE A 25 -8.95 -2.40 11.93
N HIS A 26 -7.93 -2.94 12.60
CA HIS A 26 -7.91 -3.05 14.05
C HIS A 26 -7.68 -1.71 14.74
N ILE A 27 -6.78 -0.88 14.23
CA ILE A 27 -6.59 0.49 14.72
C ILE A 27 -7.91 1.25 14.59
N TYR A 28 -8.59 1.12 13.45
CA TYR A 28 -9.92 1.68 13.27
C TYR A 28 -10.92 1.14 14.30
N GLY A 29 -10.96 -0.17 14.51
CA GLY A 29 -11.86 -0.77 15.49
C GLY A 29 -11.59 -0.34 16.92
N LEU A 30 -10.33 -0.05 17.25
CA LEU A 30 -9.92 0.45 18.56
C LEU A 30 -10.31 1.93 18.77
N LEU A 31 -10.24 2.75 17.72
CA LEU A 31 -10.48 4.18 17.79
C LEU A 31 -11.96 4.58 17.59
N PHE A 32 -12.74 3.80 16.85
CA PHE A 32 -14.06 4.24 16.36
C PHE A 32 -15.20 3.25 16.54
N ASP A 33 -14.97 1.95 16.28
CA ASP A 33 -16.04 0.96 16.26
C ASP A 33 -15.52 -0.44 16.62
N THR A 34 -15.85 -0.89 17.84
CA THR A 34 -15.37 -2.15 18.40
C THR A 34 -15.80 -3.38 17.61
N PHE A 35 -16.78 -3.27 16.69
CA PHE A 35 -17.13 -4.33 15.75
C PHE A 35 -15.92 -4.79 14.90
N TYR A 36 -15.01 -3.88 14.55
CA TYR A 36 -13.84 -4.15 13.72
C TYR A 36 -12.58 -4.51 14.52
N ALA A 37 -12.63 -4.42 15.85
CA ALA A 37 -11.56 -4.90 16.71
C ALA A 37 -11.69 -6.42 16.83
N TYR A 38 -10.95 -7.21 16.03
CA TYR A 38 -11.03 -8.66 16.18
C TYR A 38 -10.35 -9.08 17.49
N PRO A 39 -11.09 -9.73 18.41
CA PRO A 39 -10.50 -10.19 19.67
C PRO A 39 -9.74 -11.51 19.50
N ALA A 40 -9.93 -12.22 18.39
CA ALA A 40 -9.39 -13.55 18.17
C ALA A 40 -8.10 -13.52 17.33
N LEU A 41 -6.97 -13.84 17.96
CA LEU A 41 -5.66 -14.00 17.32
C LEU A 41 -5.71 -14.94 16.10
N GLU A 42 -6.60 -15.93 16.12
CA GLU A 42 -6.82 -16.85 15.01
C GLU A 42 -7.28 -16.13 13.73
N LEU A 43 -8.23 -15.20 13.82
CA LEU A 43 -8.69 -14.40 12.68
C LEU A 43 -7.60 -13.43 12.21
N LEU A 44 -6.78 -12.95 13.15
CA LEU A 44 -5.64 -12.08 12.86
C LEU A 44 -4.56 -12.76 12.02
N ILE A 45 -4.41 -14.07 12.16
CA ILE A 45 -3.43 -14.87 11.40
C ILE A 45 -4.04 -15.46 10.13
N LYS A 46 -5.27 -15.99 10.19
CA LYS A 46 -5.89 -16.67 9.05
C LYS A 46 -6.25 -15.71 7.92
N THR A 47 -6.76 -14.54 8.24
CA THR A 47 -7.25 -13.58 7.24
C THR A 47 -6.13 -13.05 6.33
N PRO A 48 -4.95 -12.68 6.83
CA PRO A 48 -3.84 -12.30 5.95
C PRO A 48 -3.28 -13.46 5.13
N LEU A 49 -3.26 -14.68 5.68
CA LEU A 49 -2.81 -15.86 4.95
C LEU A 49 -3.74 -16.19 3.78
N THR A 50 -5.06 -16.09 3.96
CA THR A 50 -6.02 -16.30 2.88
C THR A 50 -6.04 -15.14 1.88
N ALA A 51 -5.97 -13.89 2.36
CA ALA A 51 -5.91 -12.70 1.52
C ALA A 51 -4.56 -12.50 0.82
N GLY A 52 -3.50 -13.20 1.24
CA GLY A 52 -2.19 -13.13 0.62
C GLY A 52 -2.18 -13.56 -0.85
N LEU A 53 -3.08 -14.46 -1.24
CA LEU A 53 -3.26 -14.89 -2.63
C LEU A 53 -3.74 -13.75 -3.55
N PRO A 54 -4.89 -13.08 -3.29
CA PRO A 54 -5.34 -11.98 -4.13
C PRO A 54 -4.38 -10.78 -4.10
N PHE A 55 -3.82 -10.40 -2.94
CA PHE A 55 -2.84 -9.32 -2.86
C PHE A 55 -1.53 -9.64 -3.59
N GLY A 56 -1.02 -10.87 -3.43
CA GLY A 56 0.19 -11.33 -4.10
C GLY A 56 0.03 -11.39 -5.62
N THR A 57 -1.14 -11.82 -6.09
CA THR A 57 -1.49 -11.83 -7.52
C THR A 57 -1.48 -10.41 -8.09
N LEU A 58 -2.03 -9.43 -7.35
CA LEU A 58 -2.02 -8.02 -7.71
C LEU A 58 -0.59 -7.46 -7.85
N LEU A 59 0.29 -7.76 -6.89
CA LEU A 59 1.69 -7.34 -6.93
C LEU A 59 2.45 -8.01 -8.08
N TRP A 60 2.18 -9.29 -8.34
CA TRP A 60 2.79 -10.03 -9.45
C TRP A 60 2.37 -9.47 -10.81
N ILE A 61 1.08 -9.16 -10.99
CA ILE A 61 0.55 -8.51 -12.20
C ILE A 61 1.25 -7.15 -12.39
N GLY A 62 1.31 -6.33 -11.34
CA GLY A 62 2.00 -5.04 -11.36
C GLY A 62 3.47 -5.16 -11.80
N ASN A 63 4.22 -6.10 -11.21
CA ASN A 63 5.61 -6.32 -11.61
C ASN A 63 5.74 -6.84 -13.05
N THR A 64 4.88 -7.78 -13.46
CA THR A 64 4.90 -8.37 -14.79
C THR A 64 4.60 -7.32 -15.86
N ILE A 65 3.68 -6.40 -15.59
CA ILE A 65 3.38 -5.27 -16.48
C ILE A 65 4.60 -4.39 -16.75
N THR A 66 5.46 -4.18 -15.74
CA THR A 66 6.68 -3.36 -15.94
C THR A 66 7.66 -4.00 -16.93
N LYS A 67 7.62 -5.34 -17.06
CA LYS A 67 8.51 -6.16 -17.89
C LYS A 67 7.93 -6.48 -19.27
N LEU A 68 6.68 -6.09 -19.56
CA LEU A 68 6.07 -6.33 -20.88
C LEU A 68 6.86 -5.62 -22.01
N PRO A 69 7.06 -6.31 -23.16
CA PRO A 69 7.84 -5.79 -24.27
C PRO A 69 7.26 -4.46 -24.78
N LYS A 70 8.15 -3.56 -25.25
CA LYS A 70 7.82 -2.19 -25.70
C LYS A 70 6.79 -2.13 -26.84
N THR A 71 6.47 -3.27 -27.46
CA THR A 71 5.50 -3.42 -28.56
C THR A 71 4.04 -3.38 -28.10
N GLN A 72 3.74 -3.50 -26.80
CA GLN A 72 2.39 -3.30 -26.30
C GLN A 72 2.03 -1.82 -26.18
N ASN A 73 0.76 -1.52 -26.51
CA ASN A 73 0.16 -0.19 -26.57
C ASN A 73 0.69 0.76 -25.47
N ILE A 74 1.38 1.82 -25.89
CA ILE A 74 2.07 2.75 -24.99
C ILE A 74 1.10 3.41 -24.00
N TYR A 75 -0.15 3.63 -24.41
CA TYR A 75 -1.19 4.22 -23.58
C TYR A 75 -1.57 3.29 -22.42
N VAL A 76 -1.68 1.99 -22.67
CA VAL A 76 -1.97 0.99 -21.63
C VAL A 76 -0.84 0.93 -20.61
N LYS A 77 0.41 0.96 -21.07
CA LYS A 77 1.58 0.94 -20.19
C LYS A 77 1.69 2.20 -19.32
N VAL A 78 1.39 3.37 -19.89
CA VAL A 78 1.36 4.65 -19.16
C VAL A 78 0.23 4.66 -18.14
N LEU A 79 -0.98 4.24 -18.53
CA LEU A 79 -2.14 4.16 -17.65
C LEU A 79 -1.89 3.24 -16.45
N LEU A 80 -1.37 2.03 -16.68
CA LEU A 80 -1.09 1.08 -15.60
C LEU A 80 0.01 1.58 -14.65
N LYS A 81 1.04 2.26 -15.17
CA LYS A 81 2.05 2.91 -14.32
C LYS A 81 1.43 4.02 -13.48
N ALA A 82 0.58 4.86 -14.06
CA ALA A 82 -0.10 5.93 -13.33
C ALA A 82 -0.98 5.36 -12.21
N LEU A 83 -1.76 4.32 -12.49
CA LEU A 83 -2.57 3.62 -11.50
C LEU A 83 -1.72 2.99 -10.39
N THR A 84 -0.56 2.44 -10.72
CA THR A 84 0.37 1.88 -9.72
C THR A 84 0.89 2.96 -8.78
N TYR A 85 1.39 4.08 -9.31
CA TYR A 85 1.87 5.19 -8.47
C TYR A 85 0.75 5.83 -7.66
N TYR A 86 -0.45 5.94 -8.23
CA TYR A 86 -1.63 6.39 -7.52
C TYR A 86 -1.99 5.45 -6.36
N GLY A 87 -1.99 4.14 -6.58
CA GLY A 87 -2.23 3.15 -5.52
C GLY A 87 -1.21 3.22 -4.40
N ILE A 88 0.08 3.40 -4.73
CA ILE A 88 1.14 3.61 -3.72
C ILE A 88 0.88 4.92 -2.96
N GLY A 89 0.58 6.00 -3.67
CA GLY A 89 0.27 7.30 -3.06
C GLY A 89 -0.93 7.22 -2.11
N PHE A 90 -1.97 6.48 -2.50
CA PHE A 90 -3.14 6.22 -1.67
C PHE A 90 -2.78 5.48 -0.38
N ILE A 91 -1.95 4.43 -0.46
CA ILE A 91 -1.47 3.70 0.72
C ILE A 91 -0.64 4.61 1.64
N VAL A 92 0.24 5.44 1.07
CA VAL A 92 1.02 6.44 1.85
C VAL A 92 0.09 7.46 2.52
N GLY A 93 -0.95 7.91 1.82
CA GLY A 93 -1.96 8.81 2.38
C GLY A 93 -2.76 8.18 3.53
N LEU A 94 -3.18 6.92 3.38
CA LEU A 94 -3.83 6.17 4.45
C LEU A 94 -2.93 6.05 5.68
N LEU A 95 -1.67 5.65 5.46
CA LEU A 95 -0.66 5.57 6.52
C LEU A 95 -0.53 6.89 7.29
N LEU A 96 -0.34 8.00 6.57
CA LEU A 96 -0.19 9.32 7.17
C LEU A 96 -1.40 9.69 8.04
N LEU A 97 -2.61 9.52 7.51
CA LEU A 97 -3.82 9.88 8.23
C LEU A 97 -4.02 9.02 9.47
N ILE A 98 -3.73 7.72 9.38
CA ILE A 98 -3.82 6.83 10.54
C ILE A 98 -2.82 7.22 11.62
N PHE A 99 -1.60 7.64 11.26
CA PHE A 99 -0.65 8.19 12.24
C PHE A 99 -1.14 9.49 12.88
N ILE A 100 -1.83 10.35 12.12
CA ILE A 100 -2.42 11.59 12.65
C ILE A 100 -3.54 11.26 13.65
N GLU A 101 -4.45 10.35 13.32
CA GLU A 101 -5.51 9.90 14.23
C GLU A 101 -4.93 9.24 15.49
N LEU A 102 -3.88 8.42 15.34
CA LEU A 102 -3.16 7.81 16.45
C LEU A 102 -2.49 8.86 17.35
N TYR A 103 -1.89 9.91 16.76
CA TYR A 103 -1.30 11.02 17.51
C TYR A 103 -2.36 11.76 18.32
N ILE A 104 -3.49 12.12 17.70
CA ILE A 104 -4.61 12.78 18.39
C ILE A 104 -5.08 11.93 19.58
N PHE A 105 -5.18 10.61 19.40
CA PHE A 105 -5.56 9.67 20.45
C PHE A 105 -4.54 9.60 21.59
N VAL A 106 -3.26 9.37 21.28
CA VAL A 106 -2.21 9.16 22.30
C VAL A 106 -1.97 10.42 23.13
N PHE A 107 -2.03 11.59 22.51
CA PHE A 107 -1.75 12.87 23.17
C PHE A 107 -3.01 13.60 23.65
N ASN A 108 -4.19 13.00 23.46
CA ASN A 108 -5.49 13.55 23.83
C ASN A 108 -5.67 15.01 23.35
N GLU A 109 -5.30 15.24 22.09
CA GLU A 109 -5.38 16.55 21.46
C GLU A 109 -6.84 17.00 21.29
N PRO A 110 -7.14 18.31 21.30
CA PRO A 110 -8.50 18.84 21.23
C PRO A 110 -9.09 18.81 19.80
N TYR A 111 -8.86 17.72 19.06
CA TYR A 111 -9.37 17.51 17.71
C TYR A 111 -10.33 16.33 17.68
N TYR A 112 -11.35 16.41 16.82
CA TYR A 112 -12.27 15.30 16.58
C TYR A 112 -11.64 14.27 15.66
N TYR A 113 -11.83 12.99 15.97
CA TYR A 113 -11.40 11.90 15.09
C TYR A 113 -12.16 11.91 13.77
N ALA A 114 -11.46 11.66 12.65
CA ALA A 114 -12.09 11.60 11.34
C ALA A 114 -12.83 10.27 11.13
N THR A 115 -14.00 10.30 10.48
CA THR A 115 -14.71 9.08 10.09
C THR A 115 -13.92 8.28 9.04
N VAL A 116 -14.15 6.95 8.92
CA VAL A 116 -13.54 6.12 7.86
C VAL A 116 -13.72 6.73 6.49
N ALA A 117 -14.95 7.18 6.20
CA ALA A 117 -15.29 7.75 4.90
C ALA A 117 -14.42 8.97 4.61
N ASN A 118 -14.19 9.82 5.62
CA ASN A 118 -13.34 11.00 5.50
C ASN A 118 -11.86 10.61 5.36
N ILE A 119 -11.38 9.62 6.11
CA ILE A 119 -9.99 9.11 6.01
C ILE A 119 -9.75 8.54 4.60
N ILE A 120 -10.65 7.70 4.09
CA ILE A 120 -10.54 7.11 2.75
C ILE A 120 -10.63 8.20 1.67
N ALA A 121 -11.62 9.10 1.76
CA ALA A 121 -11.80 10.16 0.78
C ALA A 121 -10.59 11.10 0.74
N PHE A 122 -10.04 11.44 1.91
CA PHE A 122 -8.88 12.32 1.99
C PHE A 122 -7.59 11.60 1.58
N ALA A 123 -7.45 10.31 1.87
CA ALA A 123 -6.35 9.49 1.35
C ALA A 123 -6.40 9.38 -0.19
N LEU A 124 -7.59 9.23 -0.78
CA LEU A 124 -7.77 9.26 -2.25
C LEU A 124 -7.34 10.61 -2.83
N LEU A 125 -7.67 11.72 -2.18
CA LEU A 125 -7.19 13.05 -2.56
C LEU A 125 -5.66 13.16 -2.46
N LEU A 126 -5.08 12.69 -1.36
CA LEU A 126 -3.63 12.70 -1.11
C LEU A 126 -2.85 11.73 -2.02
N ALA A 127 -3.52 10.74 -2.60
CA ALA A 127 -2.91 9.80 -3.53
C ALA A 127 -2.27 10.51 -4.72
N LEU A 128 -2.88 11.60 -5.21
CA LEU A 128 -2.34 12.39 -6.32
C LEU A 128 -0.98 13.03 -5.99
N PRO A 129 -0.86 13.92 -4.99
CA PRO A 129 0.43 14.52 -4.66
C PRO A 129 1.47 13.48 -4.22
N PHE A 130 1.07 12.43 -3.47
CA PHE A 130 2.02 11.37 -3.08
C PHE A 130 2.48 10.52 -4.26
N SER A 131 1.64 10.25 -5.25
CA SER A 131 2.05 9.53 -6.46
C SER A 131 3.16 10.27 -7.23
N VAL A 132 3.08 11.61 -7.27
CA VAL A 132 4.11 12.47 -7.86
C VAL A 132 5.39 12.40 -7.03
N LEU A 133 5.30 12.52 -5.72
CA LEU A 133 6.45 12.45 -4.81
C LEU A 133 7.18 11.10 -4.92
N VAL A 134 6.44 9.98 -4.91
CA VAL A 134 7.01 8.63 -5.08
C VAL A 134 7.73 8.52 -6.42
N ARG A 135 7.14 9.04 -7.50
CA ARG A 135 7.76 9.02 -8.82
C ARG A 135 9.05 9.85 -8.87
N VAL A 136 9.05 11.04 -8.27
CA VAL A 136 10.22 11.93 -8.21
C VAL A 136 11.32 11.30 -7.35
N ALA A 137 10.97 10.80 -6.17
CA ALA A 137 11.91 10.13 -5.26
C ALA A 137 12.58 8.94 -5.93
N LYS A 138 11.80 8.10 -6.63
CA LYS A 138 12.35 6.97 -7.40
C LYS A 138 13.35 7.43 -8.46
N LYS A 139 13.02 8.48 -9.22
CA LYS A 139 13.93 9.04 -10.24
C LYS A 139 15.24 9.52 -9.62
N LEU A 140 15.18 10.22 -8.49
CA LEU A 140 16.38 10.71 -7.78
C LEU A 140 17.25 9.57 -7.22
N ILE A 141 16.63 8.51 -6.69
CA ILE A 141 17.33 7.32 -6.19
C ILE A 141 18.04 6.61 -7.35
N ASP A 142 17.35 6.40 -8.48
CA ASP A 142 17.92 5.76 -9.66
C ASP A 142 19.13 6.57 -10.19
N GLU A 143 19.03 7.90 -10.27
CA GLU A 143 20.12 8.79 -10.71
C GLU A 143 21.32 8.77 -9.77
N ASN A 144 21.10 8.77 -8.45
CA ASN A 144 22.19 8.71 -7.46
C ASN A 144 22.88 7.34 -7.43
N THR A 145 22.13 6.26 -7.65
CA THR A 145 22.67 4.90 -7.71
C THR A 145 23.63 4.77 -8.90
N ILE A 146 23.28 5.30 -10.07
CA ILE A 146 24.14 5.31 -11.26
C ILE A 146 25.45 6.05 -10.99
N LYS A 147 25.39 7.26 -10.41
CA LYS A 147 26.59 8.06 -10.08
C LYS A 147 27.51 7.40 -9.06
N SER A 148 26.99 6.54 -8.18
CA SER A 148 27.79 5.82 -7.19
C SER A 148 28.56 4.63 -7.77
N ILE A 149 28.09 4.08 -8.91
CA ILE A 149 28.75 2.96 -9.62
C ILE A 149 29.86 3.47 -10.55
N GLU A 150 29.78 4.74 -10.98
CA GLU A 150 30.76 5.39 -11.86
C GLU A 150 31.95 6.02 -11.11
N ARG A 151 31.97 5.98 -9.77
CA ARG A 151 33.09 6.42 -8.92
C ARG A 151 33.89 5.24 -8.39
#